data_AF-A0A6A6HT52-F1
#
_entry.id   AF-A0A6A6HT52-F1
#
_cell.length_a   1.000
_cell.length_b   1.000
_cell.length_c   1.000
_cell.angle_alpha   90.00
_cell.angle_beta   90.00
_cell.angle_gamma   90.00
#
_symmetry.space_group_name_H-M   'P 1'
#
loop_
_entity.id
_entity.type
_entity.pdbx_description
1 polymer ?
#
loop_
_entity_poly.entity_id
_entity_poly.type
_entity_poly.pdbx_seq_one_letter_code
_entity_poly.pdbx_strand_id
1 'polypeptide(L)'
;MFEFLRDAFSASPDSETLSLSSNTIEGGVDVTVGRTGCAQLIHLPPVVRRACPFLREIDHGSAIPDVDPVLFQIVVDYLDSRTLLDKMNPASTCVLGKLADGSKMTLEFAKAWHLGHALGLPELQNKLVDVFREAYVQLQHDRIQLVPDAAPFTLLRDYIGYHTPAEKFLVDFYAGLYRYDKAFSMEKLRGVPKDIADYIMNRWSLLADLGNPADRIINNDPNFKVRMAEHPELRAKLRIVPPPSWPPLTPPTTPKQASAVLAKSPSTHQLRVRIAIPGVESVTGEPEVLVEPDLVPSLATSLGAKPPQNSRRARRPSILSRTSWMSGSPAE
;
A
#
# COMPACT_ATOMS: atom_id res chain seq x y z
N MET A 1 14.54 26.44 -10.27
CA MET A 1 14.60 25.77 -8.95
C MET A 1 13.50 24.69 -8.87
N PHE A 2 13.39 23.83 -9.90
CA PHE A 2 12.31 22.83 -10.03
C PHE A 2 12.77 21.49 -10.65
N GLU A 3 14.09 21.24 -10.78
CA GLU A 3 14.60 19.95 -11.29
C GLU A 3 15.01 18.95 -10.20
N PHE A 4 15.00 19.35 -8.92
CA PHE A 4 15.46 18.48 -7.82
C PHE A 4 14.43 17.42 -7.39
N LEU A 5 13.16 17.54 -7.79
CA LEU A 5 12.08 16.64 -7.33
C LEU A 5 11.83 15.45 -8.26
N ARG A 6 12.46 15.38 -9.45
CA ARG A 6 12.29 14.25 -10.37
C ARG A 6 13.19 13.05 -10.02
N ASP A 7 14.32 13.30 -9.37
CA ASP A 7 15.29 12.24 -9.02
C ASP A 7 14.97 11.51 -7.72
N ALA A 8 14.07 12.04 -6.88
CA ALA A 8 13.62 11.37 -5.65
C ALA A 8 12.60 10.24 -5.89
N PHE A 9 12.01 10.15 -7.09
CA PHE A 9 10.92 9.19 -7.38
C PHE A 9 11.17 8.29 -8.60
N SER A 10 12.36 8.33 -9.21
CA SER A 10 12.70 7.52 -10.40
C SER A 10 13.73 6.42 -10.14
N ALA A 11 14.19 6.24 -8.89
CA ALA A 11 15.05 5.13 -8.52
C ALA A 11 14.20 3.87 -8.25
N SER A 12 14.11 3.01 -9.26
CA SER A 12 13.72 1.61 -9.07
C SER A 12 14.72 0.97 -8.10
N PRO A 13 14.29 0.42 -6.94
CA PRO A 13 15.20 -0.37 -6.12
C PRO A 13 15.33 -1.74 -6.76
N ASP A 14 16.46 -1.99 -7.40
CA ASP A 14 16.89 -3.36 -7.64
C ASP A 14 16.90 -4.08 -6.29
N SER A 15 16.17 -5.20 -6.29
CA SER A 15 15.87 -6.02 -5.14
C SER A 15 17.14 -6.76 -4.70
N GLU A 16 18.03 -6.06 -4.00
CA GLU A 16 19.11 -6.72 -3.26
C GLU A 16 18.53 -7.27 -1.96
N THR A 17 18.34 -8.60 -1.96
CA THR A 17 18.07 -9.42 -0.79
C THR A 17 19.21 -9.32 0.22
N LEU A 18 19.22 -8.25 1.02
CA LEU A 18 20.01 -8.17 2.23
C LEU A 18 19.33 -9.01 3.31
N SER A 19 19.89 -10.19 3.55
CA SER A 19 19.58 -11.03 4.71
C SER A 19 19.93 -10.26 5.99
N LEU A 20 18.92 -9.64 6.59
CA LEU A 20 18.98 -9.03 7.91
C LEU A 20 19.11 -10.13 8.97
N SER A 21 20.27 -10.17 9.61
CA SER A 21 20.51 -10.89 10.85
C SER A 21 19.53 -10.42 11.93
N SER A 22 18.68 -11.34 12.41
CA SER A 22 17.75 -11.13 13.51
C SER A 22 18.47 -10.77 14.82
N ASN A 23 18.62 -9.48 15.08
CA ASN A 23 18.64 -8.98 16.45
C ASN A 23 17.21 -8.55 16.79
N THR A 24 16.40 -9.53 17.20
CA THR A 24 15.08 -9.31 17.80
C THR A 24 15.23 -8.43 19.03
N ILE A 25 15.03 -7.13 18.85
CA ILE A 25 14.65 -6.24 19.95
C ILE A 25 13.27 -6.73 20.41
N GLU A 26 13.25 -7.49 21.50
CA GLU A 26 12.07 -8.16 22.04
C GLU A 26 10.90 -7.17 22.23
N GLY A 27 9.82 -7.34 21.46
CA GLY A 27 8.51 -6.75 21.79
C GLY A 27 7.73 -6.08 20.66
N GLY A 28 8.34 -5.83 19.50
CA GLY A 28 7.61 -5.32 18.33
C GLY A 28 6.83 -6.42 17.59
N VAL A 29 5.89 -6.03 16.72
CA VAL A 29 5.18 -6.96 15.83
C VAL A 29 5.31 -6.49 14.39
N ASP A 30 5.45 -7.43 13.46
CA ASP A 30 5.50 -7.11 12.03
C ASP A 30 4.12 -7.33 11.43
N VAL A 31 3.66 -6.35 10.65
CA VAL A 31 2.33 -6.37 10.01
C VAL A 31 2.48 -6.09 8.51
N THR A 32 1.67 -6.77 7.70
CA THR A 32 1.66 -6.54 6.25
C THR A 32 0.62 -5.48 5.90
N VAL A 33 1.01 -4.35 5.31
CA VAL A 33 0.10 -3.23 5.02
C VAL A 33 -0.01 -3.01 3.51
N GLY A 34 -1.23 -2.85 3.01
CA GLY A 34 -1.52 -2.59 1.60
C GLY A 34 -2.10 -3.78 0.84
N ARG A 35 -2.63 -3.49 -0.35
CA ARG A 35 -3.25 -4.50 -1.23
C ARG A 35 -2.20 -5.44 -1.82
N THR A 36 -2.62 -6.65 -2.18
CA THR A 36 -1.78 -7.64 -2.86
C THR A 36 -1.04 -7.02 -4.05
N GLY A 37 0.28 -7.17 -4.09
CA GLY A 37 1.16 -6.58 -5.11
C GLY A 37 1.81 -5.25 -4.72
N CYS A 38 1.22 -4.49 -3.79
CA CYS A 38 1.79 -3.26 -3.24
C CYS A 38 1.99 -3.33 -1.71
N ALA A 39 1.84 -4.52 -1.13
CA ALA A 39 1.91 -4.71 0.30
C ALA A 39 3.35 -4.59 0.82
N GLN A 40 3.53 -3.95 1.97
CA GLN A 40 4.83 -3.78 2.63
C GLN A 40 4.78 -4.36 4.05
N LEU A 41 5.88 -4.98 4.47
CA LEU A 41 6.06 -5.43 5.85
C LEU A 41 6.51 -4.23 6.70
N ILE A 42 5.68 -3.85 7.67
CA ILE A 42 5.93 -2.71 8.56
C ILE A 42 6.10 -3.22 9.98
N HIS A 43 7.21 -2.84 10.62
CA HIS A 43 7.47 -3.13 12.02
C HIS A 43 6.71 -2.14 12.91
N LEU A 44 6.02 -2.63 13.92
CA LEU A 44 5.32 -1.84 14.94
C LEU A 44 6.09 -1.90 16.27
N PRO A 45 6.85 -0.85 16.63
CA PRO A 45 7.55 -0.79 17.90
C PRO A 45 6.60 -0.85 19.10
N PRO A 46 7.06 -1.34 20.27
CA PRO A 46 6.26 -1.33 21.51
C PRO A 46 5.74 0.05 21.92
N VAL A 47 6.46 1.13 21.59
CA VAL A 47 6.05 2.51 21.88
C VAL A 47 4.80 2.88 21.08
N VAL A 48 4.79 2.59 19.78
CA VAL A 48 3.66 2.82 18.87
C VAL A 48 2.42 2.04 19.31
N ARG A 49 2.59 0.77 19.67
CA ARG A 49 1.49 -0.08 20.18
C ARG A 49 0.91 0.42 21.51
N ARG A 50 1.72 1.06 22.36
CA ARG A 50 1.24 1.69 23.60
C ARG A 50 0.50 3.00 23.33
N ALA A 51 0.92 3.75 22.31
CA ALA A 51 0.31 5.03 21.95
C ALA A 51 -1.06 4.88 21.26
N CYS A 52 -1.31 3.75 20.59
CA CYS A 52 -2.56 3.50 19.87
C CYS A 52 -3.21 2.19 20.33
N PRO A 53 -4.37 2.23 21.04
CA PRO A 53 -5.06 1.03 21.51
C PRO A 53 -5.41 0.04 20.39
N PHE A 54 -5.78 0.54 19.21
CA PHE A 54 -6.09 -0.29 18.04
C PHE A 54 -4.87 -1.11 17.60
N LEU A 55 -3.68 -0.51 17.51
CA LEU A 55 -2.45 -1.21 17.12
C LEU A 55 -1.95 -2.19 18.18
N ARG A 56 -2.36 -2.03 19.44
CA ARG A 56 -2.04 -2.96 20.51
C ARG A 56 -2.67 -4.33 20.29
N GLU A 57 -3.86 -4.37 19.69
CA GLU A 57 -4.64 -5.59 19.46
C GLU A 57 -4.20 -6.38 18.21
N ILE A 58 -3.23 -5.87 17.45
CA ILE A 58 -2.75 -6.52 16.23
C ILE A 58 -1.66 -7.55 16.57
N ASP A 59 -1.84 -8.77 16.09
CA ASP A 59 -0.90 -9.88 16.24
C ASP A 59 0.20 -9.85 15.15
N HIS A 60 1.36 -10.42 15.47
CA HIS A 60 2.45 -10.60 14.51
C HIS A 60 1.98 -11.41 13.29
N GLY A 61 2.31 -10.92 12.10
CA GLY A 61 1.92 -11.53 10.82
C GLY A 61 0.51 -11.18 10.35
N SER A 62 -0.23 -10.32 11.07
CA SER A 62 -1.52 -9.79 10.60
C SER A 62 -1.35 -8.91 9.35
N ALA A 63 -2.43 -8.76 8.57
CA ALA A 63 -2.45 -7.88 7.40
C ALA A 63 -3.54 -6.80 7.46
N ILE A 64 -3.24 -5.62 6.90
CA ILE A 64 -4.13 -4.45 6.80
C ILE A 64 -4.21 -4.03 5.31
N PRO A 65 -5.10 -4.65 4.51
CA PRO A 65 -5.06 -4.52 3.05
C PRO A 65 -5.56 -3.17 2.52
N ASP A 66 -6.38 -2.46 3.29
CA ASP A 66 -7.12 -1.28 2.83
C ASP A 66 -6.41 0.05 3.13
N VAL A 67 -5.12 0.01 3.47
CA VAL A 67 -4.33 1.19 3.84
C VAL A 67 -3.12 1.34 2.94
N ASP A 68 -2.80 2.58 2.58
CA ASP A 68 -1.57 2.94 1.87
C ASP A 68 -0.35 2.69 2.80
N PRO A 69 0.59 1.80 2.42
CA PRO A 69 1.71 1.43 3.30
C PRO A 69 2.63 2.60 3.62
N VAL A 70 2.85 3.53 2.67
CA VAL A 70 3.72 4.69 2.88
C VAL A 70 3.10 5.64 3.91
N LEU A 71 1.80 5.88 3.76
CA LEU A 71 1.03 6.69 4.71
C LEU A 71 1.01 6.06 6.10
N PHE A 72 0.82 4.73 6.18
CA PHE A 72 0.82 4.02 7.44
C PHE A 72 2.19 4.11 8.13
N GLN A 73 3.28 3.95 7.38
CA GLN A 73 4.64 4.13 7.90
C GLN A 73 4.85 5.55 8.46
N ILE A 74 4.40 6.60 7.75
CA ILE A 74 4.48 7.99 8.24
C ILE A 74 3.74 8.17 9.58
N VAL A 75 2.59 7.51 9.75
CA VAL A 75 1.84 7.54 11.01
C VAL A 75 2.55 6.75 12.12
N VAL A 76 3.13 5.60 11.81
CA VAL A 76 3.96 4.81 12.75
C VAL A 76 5.14 5.65 13.23
N ASP A 77 5.88 6.26 12.31
CA ASP A 77 7.01 7.15 12.61
C ASP A 77 6.55 8.34 13.48
N TYR A 78 5.41 8.95 13.17
CA TYR A 78 4.84 10.03 13.98
C TYR A 78 4.51 9.60 15.41
N LEU A 79 3.98 8.39 15.59
CA LEU A 79 3.66 7.84 16.91
C LEU A 79 4.91 7.47 17.69
N ASP A 80 5.98 7.04 17.01
CA ASP A 80 7.26 6.72 17.62
C ASP A 80 8.00 7.99 18.06
N SER A 81 8.02 9.03 17.21
CA SER A 81 8.63 10.34 17.50
C SER A 81 7.90 11.18 18.56
N ARG A 82 6.83 10.67 19.17
CA ARG A 82 6.14 11.36 20.28
C ARG A 82 6.86 11.25 21.62
N THR A 83 8.03 10.62 21.67
CA THR A 83 8.87 10.64 22.87
C THR A 83 9.21 12.08 23.26
N LEU A 84 9.33 12.35 24.57
CA LEU A 84 9.56 13.69 25.09
C LEU A 84 10.82 14.36 24.53
N LEU A 85 11.82 13.56 24.13
CA LEU A 85 13.11 14.03 23.62
C LEU A 85 12.98 14.67 22.23
N ASP A 86 12.16 14.09 21.34
CA ASP A 86 11.96 14.66 19.99
C ASP A 86 11.19 15.98 20.03
N LYS A 87 10.35 16.19 21.04
CA LYS A 87 9.68 17.48 21.27
C LYS A 87 10.65 18.60 21.67
N MET A 88 11.82 18.26 22.19
CA MET A 88 12.83 19.22 22.62
C MET A 88 13.78 19.64 21.50
N ASN A 89 13.74 18.97 20.33
CA ASN A 89 14.56 19.34 19.19
C ASN A 89 13.78 20.23 18.21
N PRO A 90 13.96 21.57 18.24
CA PRO A 90 13.29 22.47 17.32
C PRO A 90 13.71 22.27 15.86
N ALA A 91 14.82 21.57 15.59
CA ALA A 91 15.28 21.26 14.25
C ALA A 91 14.67 19.98 13.66
N SER A 92 13.91 19.20 14.45
CA SER A 92 13.27 17.98 13.95
C SER A 92 12.06 18.33 13.10
N THR A 93 12.20 18.18 11.78
CA THR A 93 11.09 18.34 10.83
C THR A 93 9.99 17.33 11.15
N CYS A 94 8.76 17.83 11.33
CA CYS A 94 7.61 16.95 11.59
C CYS A 94 7.45 15.96 10.42
N VAL A 95 7.47 14.65 10.71
CA VAL A 95 7.37 13.59 9.67
C VAL A 95 6.10 13.73 8.82
N LEU A 96 5.02 14.26 9.41
CA LEU A 96 3.77 14.55 8.70
C LEU A 96 3.92 15.64 7.62
N GLY A 97 4.96 16.47 7.69
CA GLY A 97 5.28 17.48 6.68
C GLY A 97 5.51 16.88 5.30
N LYS A 98 6.01 15.64 5.23
CA LYS A 98 6.18 14.88 3.98
C LYS A 98 4.88 14.72 3.18
N LEU A 99 3.73 14.77 3.85
CA LEU A 99 2.41 14.68 3.21
C LEU A 99 2.01 15.96 2.47
N ALA A 100 2.63 17.09 2.82
CA ALA A 100 2.35 18.41 2.25
C ALA A 100 3.25 18.73 1.03
N ASP A 101 4.34 17.99 0.81
CA ASP A 101 5.36 18.30 -0.21
C ASP A 101 5.00 17.85 -1.65
N GLY A 102 3.80 17.29 -1.86
CA GLY A 102 3.41 16.63 -3.12
C GLY A 102 2.26 17.31 -3.88
N SER A 103 2.17 17.01 -5.18
CA SER A 103 1.05 17.47 -6.03
C SER A 103 -0.31 16.93 -5.61
N LYS A 104 -0.34 15.85 -4.82
CA LYS A 104 -1.54 15.19 -4.29
C LYS A 104 -1.76 15.47 -2.80
N MET A 105 -1.20 16.54 -2.26
CA MET A 105 -1.23 16.81 -0.82
C MET A 105 -2.63 16.81 -0.19
N THR A 106 -3.67 17.27 -0.90
CA THR A 106 -5.05 17.31 -0.37
C THR A 106 -5.67 15.91 -0.28
N LEU A 107 -5.31 15.02 -1.22
CA LEU A 107 -5.67 13.60 -1.15
C LEU A 107 -4.90 12.89 -0.02
N GLU A 108 -3.60 13.16 0.11
CA GLU A 108 -2.79 12.61 1.21
C GLU A 108 -3.27 13.11 2.58
N PHE A 109 -3.71 14.36 2.70
CA PHE A 109 -4.42 14.87 3.87
C PHE A 109 -5.67 14.05 4.17
N ALA A 110 -6.54 13.84 3.17
CA ALA A 110 -7.80 13.10 3.35
C ALA A 110 -7.54 11.63 3.78
N LYS A 111 -6.57 10.96 3.15
CA LYS A 111 -6.16 9.61 3.54
C LYS A 111 -5.58 9.58 4.96
N ALA A 112 -4.68 10.50 5.31
CA ALA A 112 -4.06 10.59 6.63
C ALA A 112 -5.13 10.86 7.71
N TRP A 113 -6.09 11.72 7.39
CA TRP A 113 -7.20 12.04 8.27
C TRP A 113 -8.11 10.83 8.49
N HIS A 114 -8.44 10.08 7.42
CA HIS A 114 -9.17 8.82 7.51
C HIS A 114 -8.42 7.81 8.38
N LEU A 115 -7.11 7.64 8.18
CA LEU A 115 -6.31 6.74 8.99
C LEU A 115 -6.29 7.17 10.46
N GLY A 116 -6.13 8.45 10.74
CA GLY A 116 -6.23 9.00 12.11
C GLY A 116 -7.61 8.78 12.73
N HIS A 117 -8.68 8.90 11.94
CA HIS A 117 -10.04 8.57 12.39
C HIS A 117 -10.16 7.07 12.73
N ALA A 118 -9.75 6.18 11.82
CA ALA A 118 -9.90 4.73 11.97
C ALA A 118 -9.07 4.17 13.14
N LEU A 119 -7.94 4.80 13.45
CA LEU A 119 -7.09 4.48 14.60
C LEU A 119 -7.56 5.13 15.92
N GLY A 120 -8.56 6.02 15.88
CA GLY A 120 -9.05 6.75 17.06
C GLY A 120 -8.03 7.75 17.61
N LEU A 121 -7.31 8.46 16.73
CA LEU A 121 -6.22 9.38 17.06
C LEU A 121 -6.57 10.83 16.71
N PRO A 122 -7.45 11.52 17.45
CA PRO A 122 -7.84 12.89 17.12
C PRO A 122 -6.70 13.90 17.29
N GLU A 123 -5.70 13.60 18.11
CA GLU A 123 -4.50 14.44 18.23
C GLU A 123 -3.65 14.42 16.96
N LEU A 124 -3.60 13.28 16.26
CA LEU A 124 -2.98 13.17 14.94
C LEU A 124 -3.76 14.02 13.93
N GLN A 125 -5.09 13.91 13.91
CA GLN A 125 -5.96 14.72 13.04
C GLN A 125 -5.77 16.23 13.29
N ASN A 126 -5.71 16.64 14.56
CA ASN A 126 -5.46 18.02 14.94
C ASN A 126 -4.08 18.51 14.49
N LYS A 127 -3.05 17.64 14.59
CA LYS A 127 -1.70 17.96 14.12
C LYS A 127 -1.62 18.03 12.60
N LEU A 128 -2.36 17.20 11.87
CA LEU A 128 -2.48 17.28 10.40
C LEU A 128 -3.03 18.66 9.98
N VAL A 129 -4.04 19.18 10.68
CA VAL A 129 -4.57 20.54 10.41
C VAL A 129 -3.51 21.61 10.61
N ASP A 130 -2.63 21.48 11.62
CA ASP A 130 -1.57 22.45 11.85
C ASP A 130 -0.50 22.39 10.75
N VAL A 131 -0.07 21.18 10.36
CA VAL A 131 0.90 20.99 9.26
C VAL A 131 0.35 21.54 7.94
N PHE A 132 -0.91 21.22 7.61
CA PHE A 132 -1.52 21.69 6.37
C PHE A 132 -1.88 23.18 6.42
N ARG A 133 -2.10 23.78 7.60
CA ARG A 133 -2.19 25.24 7.74
C ARG A 133 -0.85 25.90 7.36
N GLU A 134 0.27 25.37 7.82
CA GLU A 134 1.58 25.92 7.47
C GLU A 134 1.80 25.86 5.95
N ALA A 135 1.51 24.71 5.34
CA ALA A 135 1.55 24.55 3.87
C ALA A 135 0.59 25.52 3.14
N TYR A 136 -0.63 25.70 3.65
CA TYR A 136 -1.59 26.67 3.11
C TYR A 136 -1.05 28.10 3.12
N VAL A 137 -0.50 28.54 4.25
CA VAL A 137 0.07 29.89 4.40
C VAL A 137 1.22 30.08 3.40
N GLN A 138 2.06 29.06 3.23
CA GLN A 138 3.15 29.10 2.24
C GLN A 138 2.61 29.21 0.80
N LEU A 139 1.62 28.38 0.42
CA LEU A 139 1.01 28.44 -0.91
C LEU A 139 0.32 29.79 -1.18
N GLN A 140 -0.33 30.38 -0.17
CA GLN A 140 -0.91 31.71 -0.28
C GLN A 140 0.15 32.79 -0.47
N HIS A 141 1.25 32.71 0.28
CA HIS A 141 2.39 33.63 0.14
C HIS A 141 2.95 33.57 -1.28
N ASP A 142 3.16 32.35 -1.78
CA ASP A 142 3.76 32.09 -3.10
C ASP A 142 2.77 32.22 -4.26
N ARG A 143 1.50 32.50 -3.96
CA ARG A 143 0.39 32.63 -4.93
C ARG A 143 0.22 31.38 -5.80
N ILE A 144 0.51 30.22 -5.24
CA ILE A 144 0.33 28.93 -5.91
C ILE A 144 -1.13 28.51 -5.75
N GLN A 145 -1.78 28.28 -6.89
CA GLN A 145 -3.14 27.74 -6.95
C GLN A 145 -3.10 26.23 -7.15
N LEU A 146 -3.97 25.51 -6.44
CA LEU A 146 -4.18 24.09 -6.64
C LEU A 146 -5.53 23.85 -7.28
N VAL A 147 -5.54 23.03 -8.34
CA VAL A 147 -6.77 22.61 -9.01
C VAL A 147 -7.59 21.76 -8.04
N PRO A 148 -8.84 22.15 -7.73
CA PRO A 148 -9.67 21.38 -6.82
C PRO A 148 -9.98 19.97 -7.35
N ASP A 149 -9.64 18.96 -6.56
CA ASP A 149 -9.87 17.55 -6.86
C ASP A 149 -11.08 17.01 -6.06
N ALA A 150 -11.88 16.17 -6.70
CA ALA A 150 -13.02 15.47 -6.11
C ALA A 150 -12.60 14.30 -5.21
N ALA A 151 -11.48 13.65 -5.52
CA ALA A 151 -11.02 12.44 -4.83
C ALA A 151 -10.94 12.57 -3.30
N PRO A 152 -10.35 13.65 -2.71
CA PRO A 152 -10.32 13.79 -1.25
C PRO A 152 -11.72 13.88 -0.63
N PHE A 153 -12.67 14.55 -1.28
CA PHE A 153 -14.04 14.69 -0.78
C PHE A 153 -14.80 13.37 -0.84
N THR A 154 -14.68 12.64 -1.95
CA THR A 154 -15.28 11.30 -2.10
C THR A 154 -14.74 10.36 -1.02
N LEU A 155 -13.43 10.33 -0.80
CA LEU A 155 -12.82 9.50 0.24
C LEU A 155 -13.35 9.84 1.64
N LEU A 156 -13.39 11.12 2.01
CA LEU A 156 -13.90 11.52 3.33
C LEU A 156 -15.37 11.11 3.52
N ARG A 157 -16.20 11.24 2.49
CA ARG A 157 -17.62 10.85 2.53
C ARG A 157 -17.81 9.35 2.66
N ASP A 158 -17.05 8.58 1.89
CA ASP A 158 -17.15 7.12 1.87
C ASP A 158 -16.76 6.49 3.21
N TYR A 159 -15.74 7.06 3.88
CA TYR A 159 -15.18 6.46 5.09
C TYR A 159 -15.55 7.15 6.41
N ILE A 160 -15.92 8.43 6.39
CA ILE A 160 -16.16 9.22 7.62
C ILE A 160 -17.55 9.85 7.61
N GLY A 161 -17.95 10.41 6.47
CA GLY A 161 -19.26 11.02 6.26
C GLY A 161 -19.17 12.48 5.78
N TYR A 162 -20.32 13.15 5.77
CA TYR A 162 -20.49 14.50 5.26
C TYR A 162 -20.21 15.56 6.33
N HIS A 163 -19.80 16.77 5.91
CA HIS A 163 -19.63 17.95 6.77
C HIS A 163 -18.66 17.76 7.95
N THR A 164 -17.68 16.87 7.78
CA THR A 164 -16.64 16.60 8.77
C THR A 164 -15.70 17.81 8.91
N PRO A 165 -14.96 17.92 10.04
CA PRO A 165 -13.93 18.95 10.19
C PRO A 165 -12.90 18.97 9.05
N ALA A 166 -12.50 17.79 8.54
CA ALA A 166 -11.62 17.69 7.37
C ALA A 166 -12.27 18.20 6.08
N GLU A 167 -13.53 17.86 5.82
CA GLU A 167 -14.25 18.35 4.63
C GLU A 167 -14.33 19.89 4.67
N LYS A 168 -14.70 20.46 5.83
CA LYS A 168 -14.74 21.92 6.05
C LYS A 168 -13.37 22.57 5.87
N PHE A 169 -12.31 21.93 6.38
CA PHE A 169 -10.95 22.42 6.22
C PHE A 169 -10.56 22.47 4.74
N LEU A 170 -10.79 21.40 3.97
CA LEU A 170 -10.47 21.37 2.53
C LEU A 170 -11.28 22.38 1.71
N VAL A 171 -12.55 22.61 2.05
CA VAL A 171 -13.37 23.67 1.43
C VAL A 171 -12.73 25.04 1.64
N ASP A 172 -12.40 25.38 2.89
CA ASP A 172 -11.76 26.66 3.22
C ASP A 172 -10.36 26.78 2.62
N PHE A 173 -9.65 25.65 2.51
CA PHE A 173 -8.32 25.56 1.90
C PHE A 173 -8.37 25.99 0.43
N TYR A 174 -9.23 25.37 -0.39
CA TYR A 174 -9.36 25.74 -1.79
C TYR A 174 -9.89 27.17 -1.95
N ALA A 175 -10.95 27.54 -1.23
CA ALA A 175 -11.49 28.90 -1.28
C ALA A 175 -10.43 29.96 -0.98
N GLY A 176 -9.58 29.68 0.01
CA GLY A 176 -8.46 30.51 0.42
C GLY A 176 -7.36 30.67 -0.61
N LEU A 177 -6.98 29.62 -1.33
CA LEU A 177 -5.97 29.71 -2.40
C LEU A 177 -6.43 30.59 -3.56
N TYR A 178 -7.74 30.61 -3.83
CA TYR A 178 -8.34 31.41 -4.91
C TYR A 178 -8.80 32.81 -4.48
N ARG A 179 -8.62 33.22 -3.22
CA ARG A 179 -9.16 34.50 -2.71
C ARG A 179 -8.71 35.76 -3.46
N TYR A 180 -7.59 35.68 -4.19
CA TYR A 180 -7.06 36.79 -5.00
C TYR A 180 -7.40 36.69 -6.49
N ASP A 181 -8.06 35.61 -6.90
CA ASP A 181 -8.47 35.37 -8.27
C ASP A 181 -9.84 35.98 -8.53
N LYS A 182 -9.86 37.16 -9.15
CA LYS A 182 -11.10 37.87 -9.51
C LYS A 182 -11.95 37.14 -10.55
N ALA A 183 -11.37 36.18 -11.26
CA ALA A 183 -12.03 35.38 -12.27
C ALA A 183 -12.33 33.95 -11.77
N PHE A 184 -12.34 33.73 -10.46
CA PHE A 184 -12.77 32.46 -9.90
C PHE A 184 -14.24 32.22 -10.20
N SER A 185 -14.55 31.04 -10.73
CA SER A 185 -15.88 30.70 -11.23
C SER A 185 -16.16 29.21 -11.03
N MET A 186 -17.43 28.83 -11.15
CA MET A 186 -17.88 27.43 -11.07
C MET A 186 -17.21 26.53 -12.11
N GLU A 187 -16.74 27.08 -13.24
CA GLU A 187 -16.05 26.29 -14.26
C GLU A 187 -14.71 25.74 -13.75
N LYS A 188 -14.01 26.47 -12.88
CA LYS A 188 -12.76 26.00 -12.24
C LYS A 188 -13.00 24.89 -11.21
N LEU A 189 -14.24 24.69 -10.81
CA LEU A 189 -14.68 23.64 -9.88
C LEU A 189 -15.31 22.44 -10.61
N ARG A 190 -15.15 22.37 -11.95
CA ARG A 190 -15.66 21.25 -12.73
C ARG A 190 -15.00 19.95 -12.26
N GLY A 191 -15.83 19.00 -11.84
CA GLY A 191 -15.40 17.68 -11.35
C GLY A 191 -15.59 17.52 -9.85
N VAL A 192 -15.55 18.61 -9.08
CA VAL A 192 -15.87 18.60 -7.64
C VAL A 192 -17.37 18.36 -7.45
N PRO A 193 -17.81 17.61 -6.41
CA PRO A 193 -19.22 17.46 -6.09
C PRO A 193 -19.93 18.81 -5.99
N LYS A 194 -21.12 18.93 -6.57
CA LYS A 194 -21.83 20.22 -6.71
C LYS A 194 -21.97 20.96 -5.38
N ASP A 195 -22.37 20.25 -4.33
CA ASP A 195 -22.54 20.82 -3.00
C ASP A 195 -21.21 21.36 -2.42
N ILE A 196 -20.11 20.64 -2.61
CA ILE A 196 -18.76 21.12 -2.25
C ILE A 196 -18.38 22.35 -3.06
N ALA A 197 -18.64 22.35 -4.38
CA ALA A 197 -18.34 23.49 -5.24
C ALA A 197 -19.12 24.74 -4.80
N ASP A 198 -20.40 24.59 -4.49
CA ASP A 198 -21.25 25.67 -3.95
C ASP A 198 -20.69 26.19 -2.61
N TYR A 199 -20.23 25.31 -1.71
CA TYR A 199 -19.55 25.72 -0.48
C TYR A 199 -18.24 26.47 -0.73
N ILE A 200 -17.38 25.98 -1.64
CA ILE A 200 -16.13 26.65 -1.98
C ILE A 200 -16.41 28.05 -2.54
N MET A 201 -17.38 28.20 -3.44
CA MET A 201 -17.77 29.52 -3.99
C MET A 201 -18.27 30.48 -2.90
N ASN A 202 -19.14 30.00 -2.02
CA ASN A 202 -19.66 30.81 -0.91
C ASN A 202 -18.54 31.26 0.02
N ARG A 203 -17.60 30.37 0.34
CA ARG A 203 -16.44 30.69 1.18
C ARG A 203 -15.47 31.64 0.48
N TRP A 204 -15.22 31.43 -0.80
CA TRP A 204 -14.38 32.31 -1.61
C TRP A 204 -14.95 33.73 -1.66
N SER A 205 -16.25 33.90 -1.90
CA SER A 205 -16.90 35.22 -1.93
C SER A 205 -16.70 35.96 -0.61
N LEU A 206 -16.90 35.27 0.53
CA LEU A 206 -16.67 35.88 1.83
C LEU A 206 -15.22 36.30 2.04
N LEU A 207 -14.27 35.47 1.60
CA LEU A 207 -12.83 35.78 1.70
C LEU A 207 -12.41 36.93 0.78
N ALA A 208 -13.00 37.03 -0.40
CA ALA A 208 -12.77 38.14 -1.32
C ALA A 208 -13.25 39.47 -0.74
N ASP A 209 -14.38 39.47 -0.03
CA ASP A 209 -14.97 40.67 0.57
C ASP A 209 -14.27 41.09 1.87
N LEU A 210 -13.99 40.13 2.76
CA LEU A 210 -13.54 40.40 4.13
C LEU A 210 -12.05 40.16 4.37
N GLY A 211 -11.36 39.46 3.46
CA GLY A 211 -9.93 39.16 3.60
C GLY A 211 -9.56 38.26 4.79
N ASN A 212 -8.41 38.52 5.40
CA ASN A 212 -7.85 37.70 6.49
C ASN A 212 -8.79 37.50 7.70
N PRO A 213 -9.59 38.49 8.16
CA PRO A 213 -10.58 38.27 9.22
C PRO A 213 -11.57 37.13 8.94
N ALA A 214 -11.88 36.83 7.67
CA ALA A 214 -12.76 35.73 7.30
C ALA A 214 -12.03 34.39 7.03
N ASP A 215 -10.70 34.41 7.02
CA ASP A 215 -9.84 33.25 6.76
C ASP A 215 -9.72 32.38 8.00
N ARG A 216 -10.64 31.42 8.11
CA ARG A 216 -10.73 30.50 9.25
C ARG A 216 -9.47 29.66 9.44
N ILE A 217 -8.73 29.36 8.35
CA ILE A 217 -7.49 28.57 8.44
C ILE A 217 -6.40 29.40 9.12
N ILE A 218 -6.20 30.66 8.68
CA ILE A 218 -5.23 31.59 9.31
C ILE A 218 -5.61 31.84 10.77
N ASN A 219 -6.90 32.00 11.05
CA ASN A 219 -7.40 32.32 12.39
C ASN A 219 -7.53 31.10 13.34
N ASN A 220 -7.05 29.92 12.93
CA ASN A 220 -7.10 28.69 13.72
C ASN A 220 -8.50 28.35 14.24
N ASP A 221 -9.49 28.38 13.35
CA ASP A 221 -10.88 28.13 13.72
C ASP A 221 -11.04 26.74 14.37
N PRO A 222 -11.68 26.65 15.56
CA PRO A 222 -11.86 25.38 16.27
C PRO A 222 -12.74 24.38 15.53
N ASN A 223 -13.50 24.80 14.51
CA ASN A 223 -14.35 23.91 13.69
C ASN A 223 -13.56 22.88 12.88
N PHE A 224 -12.24 23.05 12.75
CA PHE A 224 -11.35 22.06 12.12
C PHE A 224 -10.78 21.05 13.11
N LYS A 225 -10.96 21.26 14.41
CA LYS A 225 -10.37 20.43 15.45
C LYS A 225 -11.33 19.33 15.89
N VAL A 226 -10.79 18.13 16.08
CA VAL A 226 -11.54 16.97 16.58
C VAL A 226 -11.43 16.95 18.10
N ARG A 227 -12.59 16.87 18.77
CA ARG A 227 -12.69 16.72 20.22
C ARG A 227 -12.89 15.25 20.58
N MET A 228 -12.30 14.81 21.69
CA MET A 228 -12.42 13.42 22.18
C MET A 228 -13.88 13.00 22.41
N ALA A 229 -14.71 13.89 22.94
CA ALA A 229 -16.11 13.61 23.26
C ALA A 229 -17.01 13.43 22.04
N GLU A 230 -16.56 13.87 20.86
CA GLU A 230 -17.34 13.88 19.62
C GLU A 230 -17.00 12.72 18.71
N HIS A 231 -16.11 11.80 19.12
CA HIS A 231 -15.74 10.65 18.31
C HIS A 231 -16.90 9.63 18.33
N PRO A 232 -17.77 9.60 17.29
CA PRO A 232 -18.86 8.65 17.26
C PRO A 232 -18.24 7.25 17.15
N GLU A 233 -19.00 6.23 17.55
CA GLU A 233 -18.60 4.84 17.33
C GLU A 233 -18.02 4.68 15.93
N LEU A 234 -16.73 4.29 15.88
CA LEU A 234 -15.89 4.22 14.68
C LEU A 234 -16.62 3.48 13.56
N ARG A 235 -17.30 4.21 12.66
CA ARG A 235 -18.07 3.61 11.57
C ARG A 235 -17.18 2.85 10.59
N ALA A 236 -15.92 3.29 10.45
CA ALA A 236 -14.91 2.65 9.62
C ALA A 236 -13.71 2.23 10.47
N LYS A 237 -13.74 1.01 11.01
CA LYS A 237 -12.53 0.37 11.56
C LYS A 237 -11.70 -0.18 10.40
N LEU A 238 -10.37 -0.10 10.52
CA LEU A 238 -9.49 -0.74 9.56
C LEU A 238 -9.76 -2.25 9.56
N ARG A 239 -9.82 -2.84 8.37
CA ARG A 239 -9.92 -4.29 8.22
C ARG A 239 -8.58 -4.93 8.60
N ILE A 240 -8.60 -5.76 9.63
CA ILE A 240 -7.46 -6.60 10.01
C ILE A 240 -7.75 -8.02 9.54
N VAL A 241 -6.81 -8.60 8.80
CA VAL A 241 -6.80 -10.02 8.44
C VAL A 241 -5.82 -10.70 9.39
N PRO A 242 -6.27 -11.69 10.19
CA PRO A 242 -5.38 -12.39 11.10
C PRO A 242 -4.30 -13.15 10.32
N PRO A 243 -3.15 -13.45 10.95
CA PRO A 243 -2.12 -14.27 10.31
C PRO A 243 -2.72 -15.61 9.88
N PRO A 244 -2.24 -16.20 8.76
CA PRO A 244 -2.69 -17.53 8.37
C PRO A 244 -2.44 -18.49 9.53
N SER A 245 -3.48 -19.18 10.00
CA SER A 245 -3.29 -20.25 10.98
C SER A 245 -2.52 -21.35 10.28
N TRP A 246 -1.24 -21.50 10.62
CA TRP A 246 -0.50 -22.68 10.19
C TRP A 246 -1.26 -23.87 10.79
N PRO A 247 -1.61 -24.90 9.98
CA PRO A 247 -2.20 -26.09 10.54
C PRO A 247 -1.28 -26.56 11.67
N PRO A 248 -1.82 -26.88 12.87
CA PRO A 248 -1.00 -27.40 13.94
C PRO A 248 -0.16 -28.52 13.32
N LEU A 249 1.16 -28.43 13.46
CA LEU A 249 2.07 -29.50 13.10
C LEU A 249 1.55 -30.73 13.82
N THR A 250 0.72 -31.53 13.15
CA THR A 250 0.26 -32.78 13.69
C THR A 250 1.54 -33.54 13.97
N PRO A 251 1.77 -33.98 15.21
CA PRO A 251 2.98 -34.72 15.54
C PRO A 251 3.10 -35.83 14.50
N PRO A 252 4.29 -36.03 13.90
CA PRO A 252 4.48 -37.07 12.90
C PRO A 252 3.90 -38.34 13.50
N THR A 253 2.80 -38.81 12.92
CA THR A 253 2.14 -40.00 13.42
C THR A 253 3.17 -41.09 13.24
N THR A 254 3.76 -41.54 14.34
CA THR A 254 4.70 -42.65 14.36
C THR A 254 4.07 -43.74 13.51
N PRO A 255 4.75 -44.29 12.50
CA PRO A 255 4.17 -45.30 11.65
C PRO A 255 3.86 -46.50 12.53
N LYS A 256 2.60 -46.58 12.98
CA LYS A 256 2.06 -47.72 13.70
C LYS A 256 2.16 -48.86 12.70
N GLN A 257 3.04 -49.82 12.95
CA GLN A 257 3.16 -51.04 12.19
C GLN A 257 1.76 -51.64 12.02
N ALA A 258 1.15 -51.37 10.88
CA ALA A 258 -0.08 -52.01 10.46
C ALA A 258 0.34 -53.37 9.92
N SER A 259 0.08 -54.41 10.71
CA SER A 259 0.04 -55.78 10.22
C SER A 259 -0.79 -55.82 8.95
N ALA A 260 -0.22 -56.42 7.91
CA ALA A 260 -0.82 -56.65 6.63
C ALA A 260 -2.17 -57.37 6.79
N VAL A 261 -3.26 -56.65 6.52
CA VAL A 261 -4.52 -57.24 6.09
C VAL A 261 -4.89 -56.55 4.79
N LEU A 262 -4.59 -57.26 3.70
CA LEU A 262 -5.02 -56.97 2.35
C LEU A 262 -6.56 -56.94 2.33
N ALA A 263 -7.14 -55.75 2.42
CA ALA A 263 -8.50 -55.50 1.98
C ALA A 263 -8.44 -54.71 0.68
N LYS A 264 -8.69 -55.40 -0.43
CA LYS A 264 -8.83 -54.83 -1.77
C LYS A 264 -10.04 -53.90 -1.78
N SER A 265 -9.79 -52.59 -1.73
CA SER A 265 -10.74 -51.58 -2.21
C SER A 265 -10.34 -51.15 -3.62
N PRO A 266 -11.27 -51.08 -4.59
CA PRO A 266 -10.98 -50.68 -5.95
C PRO A 266 -11.02 -49.16 -6.03
N SER A 267 -9.97 -48.48 -5.56
CA SER A 267 -9.73 -47.09 -5.96
C SER A 267 -8.75 -47.11 -7.12
N THR A 268 -9.25 -46.78 -8.30
CA THR A 268 -8.49 -46.48 -9.50
C THR A 268 -7.45 -45.41 -9.20
N HIS A 269 -6.23 -45.83 -8.84
CA HIS A 269 -5.04 -45.02 -9.00
C HIS A 269 -4.84 -44.85 -10.52
N GLN A 270 -5.48 -43.81 -11.05
CA GLN A 270 -5.31 -43.36 -12.42
C GLN A 270 -3.82 -43.15 -12.68
N LEU A 271 -3.34 -43.80 -13.74
CA LEU A 271 -2.01 -43.64 -14.31
C LEU A 271 -1.78 -42.15 -14.60
N ARG A 272 -1.10 -41.39 -13.74
CA ARG A 272 -0.73 -40.01 -14.06
C ARG A 272 0.60 -39.98 -14.79
N VAL A 273 0.69 -39.18 -15.85
CA VAL A 273 1.88 -39.01 -16.69
C VAL A 273 2.53 -37.69 -16.32
N ARG A 274 3.86 -37.69 -16.19
CA ARG A 274 4.65 -36.46 -16.01
C ARG A 274 4.85 -35.80 -17.37
N ILE A 275 4.50 -34.53 -17.49
CA ILE A 275 4.75 -33.71 -18.69
C ILE A 275 5.43 -32.40 -18.30
N ALA A 276 6.32 -31.91 -19.15
CA ALA A 276 6.94 -30.60 -19.01
C ALA A 276 6.17 -29.57 -19.85
N ILE A 277 5.74 -28.48 -19.21
CA ILE A 277 5.01 -27.39 -19.85
C ILE A 277 5.90 -26.14 -19.78
N PRO A 278 6.35 -25.57 -20.91
CA PRO A 278 7.19 -24.37 -20.91
C PRO A 278 6.52 -23.20 -20.17
N GLY A 279 7.22 -22.62 -19.19
CA GLY A 279 6.75 -21.46 -18.43
C GLY A 279 5.79 -21.79 -17.27
N VAL A 280 5.57 -23.07 -16.96
CA VAL A 280 4.78 -23.50 -15.80
C VAL A 280 5.67 -24.31 -14.86
N GLU A 281 5.80 -23.84 -13.63
CA GLU A 281 6.49 -24.55 -12.55
C GLU A 281 5.46 -25.09 -11.55
N SER A 282 5.72 -26.27 -11.01
CA SER A 282 4.92 -26.80 -9.90
C SER A 282 5.12 -25.95 -8.64
N VAL A 283 4.23 -26.11 -7.66
CA VAL A 283 4.32 -25.42 -6.35
C VAL A 283 5.64 -25.73 -5.62
N THR A 284 6.30 -26.83 -5.97
CA THR A 284 7.61 -27.24 -5.44
C THR A 284 8.80 -26.77 -6.31
N GLY A 285 8.57 -25.99 -7.38
CA GLY A 285 9.61 -25.52 -8.30
C GLY A 285 10.10 -26.58 -9.29
N GLU A 286 9.47 -27.75 -9.36
CA GLU A 286 9.80 -28.75 -10.38
C GLU A 286 9.12 -28.39 -11.71
N PRO A 287 9.81 -28.50 -12.87
CA PRO A 287 9.28 -28.15 -14.19
C PRO A 287 8.32 -29.21 -14.77
N GLU A 288 8.05 -30.28 -14.04
CA GLU A 288 7.19 -31.38 -14.44
C GLU A 288 5.88 -31.36 -13.66
N VAL A 289 4.76 -31.53 -14.36
CA VAL A 289 3.42 -31.59 -13.76
C VAL A 289 2.82 -32.98 -14.03
N LEU A 290 2.15 -33.55 -13.01
CA LEU A 290 1.42 -34.81 -13.13
C LEU A 290 0.03 -34.57 -13.71
N VAL A 291 -0.25 -35.18 -14.85
CA VAL A 291 -1.52 -35.01 -15.58
C VAL A 291 -2.14 -36.37 -15.88
N GLU A 292 -3.47 -36.44 -15.92
CA GLU A 292 -4.18 -37.63 -16.37
C GLU A 292 -3.96 -37.88 -17.89
N PRO A 293 -3.80 -39.13 -18.35
CA PRO A 293 -3.33 -39.44 -19.71
C PRO A 293 -4.25 -38.90 -20.81
N ASP A 294 -5.53 -38.86 -20.52
CA ASP A 294 -6.62 -38.37 -21.36
C ASP A 294 -6.57 -36.85 -21.59
N LEU A 295 -5.92 -36.09 -20.71
CA LEU A 295 -5.74 -34.64 -20.86
C LEU A 295 -4.44 -34.25 -21.59
N VAL A 296 -3.50 -35.19 -21.79
CA VAL A 296 -2.22 -34.94 -22.44
C VAL A 296 -2.35 -34.42 -23.88
N PRO A 297 -3.24 -34.94 -24.76
CA PRO A 297 -3.38 -34.43 -26.12
C PRO A 297 -3.86 -32.98 -26.17
N SER A 298 -4.77 -32.62 -25.27
CA SER A 298 -5.31 -31.25 -25.15
C SER A 298 -4.23 -30.27 -24.71
N LEU A 299 -3.40 -30.64 -23.73
CA LEU A 299 -2.29 -29.80 -23.24
C LEU A 299 -1.14 -29.70 -24.23
N ALA A 300 -0.84 -30.77 -24.98
CA ALA A 300 0.16 -30.73 -26.04
C ALA A 300 -0.22 -29.72 -27.13
N THR A 301 -1.52 -29.62 -27.45
CA THR A 301 -2.04 -28.72 -28.48
C THR A 301 -2.12 -27.26 -28.00
N SER A 302 -2.53 -27.02 -26.75
CA SER A 302 -2.75 -25.66 -26.24
C SER A 302 -1.50 -25.01 -25.64
N LEU A 303 -0.61 -25.79 -25.01
CA LEU A 303 0.52 -25.27 -24.24
C LEU A 303 1.88 -25.76 -24.75
N GLY A 304 1.92 -26.46 -25.89
CA GLY A 304 3.17 -26.98 -26.46
C GLY A 304 3.87 -28.00 -25.56
N ALA A 305 3.12 -28.68 -24.68
CA ALA A 305 3.65 -29.69 -23.77
C ALA A 305 4.30 -30.84 -24.55
N LYS A 306 5.53 -31.21 -24.17
CA LYS A 306 6.25 -32.33 -24.81
C LYS A 306 6.30 -33.52 -23.84
N PRO A 307 5.92 -34.73 -24.28
CA PRO A 307 6.11 -35.92 -23.46
C PRO A 307 7.62 -36.16 -23.26
N PRO A 308 8.03 -36.75 -22.13
CA PRO A 308 9.43 -37.04 -21.86
C PRO A 308 10.01 -37.90 -22.99
N GLN A 309 11.06 -37.40 -23.65
CA GLN A 309 11.86 -38.19 -24.57
C GLN A 309 12.56 -39.28 -23.76
N ASN A 310 11.93 -40.45 -23.66
CA ASN A 310 12.59 -41.63 -23.15
C ASN A 310 13.83 -41.91 -24.00
N SER A 311 15.00 -41.66 -23.41
CA SER A 311 16.32 -42.02 -23.90
C SER A 311 16.45 -43.54 -23.96
N ARG A 312 15.83 -44.15 -24.99
CA ARG A 312 16.13 -45.52 -25.40
C ARG A 312 17.57 -45.56 -25.86
N ARG A 313 18.42 -46.04 -24.96
CA ARG A 313 19.81 -46.46 -25.15
C ARG A 313 19.86 -47.56 -26.23
N ALA A 314 19.89 -47.16 -27.50
CA ALA A 314 20.19 -48.04 -28.62
C ALA A 314 21.71 -48.13 -28.78
N ARG A 315 22.30 -49.25 -28.32
CA ARG A 315 23.62 -49.71 -28.74
C ARG A 315 23.58 -50.04 -30.23
N ARG A 316 24.45 -49.43 -31.05
CA ARG A 316 25.19 -50.04 -32.17
C ARG A 316 26.12 -49.02 -32.87
N PRO A 317 27.12 -49.48 -33.66
CA PRO A 317 28.50 -49.07 -33.49
C PRO A 317 28.97 -48.02 -34.50
N SER A 318 30.01 -47.30 -34.10
CA SER A 318 30.78 -46.35 -34.89
C SER A 318 31.51 -47.04 -36.05
N ILE A 319 31.21 -46.62 -37.27
CA ILE A 319 32.08 -46.79 -38.44
C ILE A 319 32.72 -45.44 -38.76
N LEU A 320 34.03 -45.51 -38.98
CA LEU A 320 34.97 -44.45 -39.32
C LEU A 320 34.69 -43.77 -40.67
N SER A 321 34.89 -42.45 -40.70
CA SER A 321 35.55 -41.70 -41.78
C SER A 321 35.69 -40.23 -41.33
N ARG A 322 36.85 -39.74 -40.89
CA ARG A 322 38.06 -39.30 -41.62
C ARG A 322 37.85 -38.01 -42.46
N THR A 323 38.34 -36.90 -41.89
CA THR A 323 39.10 -35.75 -42.47
C THR A 323 38.58 -34.98 -43.69
N SER A 324 38.43 -33.65 -43.55
CA SER A 324 39.09 -32.57 -44.34
C SER A 324 38.46 -31.22 -43.92
N TRP A 325 39.10 -30.33 -43.17
CA TRP A 325 39.98 -29.21 -43.60
C TRP A 325 39.58 -28.52 -44.91
N MET A 326 39.10 -27.27 -44.79
CA MET A 326 39.43 -26.04 -45.54
C MET A 326 38.37 -24.97 -45.16
N SER A 327 38.69 -23.98 -44.31
CA SER A 327 39.28 -22.66 -44.63
C SER A 327 38.52 -21.88 -45.72
N GLY A 328 37.89 -20.76 -45.33
CA GLY A 328 37.38 -19.75 -46.26
C GLY A 328 36.46 -18.69 -45.64
N SER A 329 37.05 -17.71 -44.94
CA SER A 329 36.59 -16.30 -45.03
C SER A 329 37.03 -15.75 -46.40
N PRO A 330 36.52 -14.62 -46.96
CA PRO A 330 35.95 -13.46 -46.24
C PRO A 330 34.76 -12.73 -46.92
N ALA A 331 34.29 -11.69 -46.22
CA ALA A 331 33.81 -10.38 -46.69
C ALA A 331 32.70 -10.29 -47.76
N GLU A 332 31.58 -9.67 -47.37
CA GLU A 332 31.24 -8.26 -47.69
C GLU A 332 30.40 -7.68 -46.54
#